data_AF-A0AAN9EN25-F1
#
_entry.id   AF-A0AAN9EN25-F1
#
_cell.length_a   1.000
_cell.length_b   1.000
_cell.length_c   1.000
_cell.angle_alpha   90.00
_cell.angle_beta   90.00
_cell.angle_gamma   90.00
#
_symmetry.space_group_name_H-M   'P 1'
#
loop_
_entity.id
_entity.type
_entity.pdbx_description
1 polymer ?
#
loop_
_entity_poly.entity_id
_entity_poly.type
_entity_poly.pdbx_seq_one_letter_code
_entity_poly.pdbx_strand_id
1 'polypeptide(L)'
;MIDGLGVAGWGVGGIEAEATMLVQPMSMVLPSVVGFKLLGKLRDGVTAIDLVLTVTQILRKHGVVRKFVEFYGEGMSELTLADRATIANMSPEYGATMSFFPVDHLTLQYLKLIGRSDETDGPPQY
;
A
#
# COMPACT_ATOMS: atom_id res chain seq x y z
N MET A 1 4.20 3.19 0.01
CA MET A 1 5.54 2.57 0.15
C MET A 1 5.43 1.31 1.00
N ILE A 2 5.13 1.43 2.30
CA ILE A 2 4.96 0.26 3.18
C ILE A 2 3.64 -0.51 2.90
N ASP A 3 2.63 0.18 2.38
CA ASP A 3 1.34 -0.42 2.02
C ASP A 3 1.45 -1.47 0.89
N GLY A 4 2.52 -1.41 0.09
CA GLY A 4 2.85 -2.43 -0.91
C GLY A 4 3.23 -3.79 -0.30
N LEU A 5 3.54 -3.81 1.00
CA LEU A 5 3.83 -5.01 1.80
C LEU A 5 2.66 -5.39 2.72
N GLY A 6 1.49 -4.77 2.56
CA GLY A 6 0.31 -5.07 3.38
C GLY A 6 0.33 -4.47 4.79
N VAL A 7 1.15 -3.44 5.03
CA VAL A 7 1.12 -2.64 6.26
C VAL A 7 0.35 -1.36 5.99
N ALA A 8 -0.78 -1.13 6.66
CA ALA A 8 -1.53 0.10 6.51
C ALA A 8 -0.81 1.27 7.19
N GLY A 9 -0.28 2.23 6.40
CA GLY A 9 0.45 3.38 6.93
C GLY A 9 0.51 4.56 5.97
N TRP A 10 0.43 5.78 6.49
CA TRP A 10 0.42 6.99 5.67
C TRP A 10 1.11 8.16 6.37
N GLY A 11 1.34 9.23 5.61
CA GLY A 11 1.95 10.46 6.13
C GLY A 11 0.97 11.24 7.02
N VAL A 12 1.47 11.70 8.17
CA VAL A 12 0.75 12.55 9.12
C VAL A 12 1.59 13.79 9.46
N GLY A 13 0.98 14.78 10.10
CA GLY A 13 1.73 15.92 10.65
C GLY A 13 2.58 15.52 11.85
N GLY A 14 3.57 16.35 12.19
CA GLY A 14 4.48 16.09 13.31
C GLY A 14 3.77 16.02 14.66
N ILE A 15 2.72 16.83 14.85
CA ILE A 15 1.94 16.85 16.09
C ILE A 15 1.16 15.55 16.26
N GLU A 16 0.54 15.04 15.21
CA GLU A 16 -0.16 13.76 15.24
C GLU A 16 0.81 12.60 15.50
N ALA A 17 2.03 12.67 14.95
CA ALA A 17 3.08 11.68 15.22
C ALA A 17 3.51 11.71 16.69
N GLU A 18 3.78 12.90 17.26
CA GLU A 18 4.14 13.07 18.68
C GLU A 18 3.02 12.59 19.62
N ALA A 19 1.77 12.93 19.30
CA ALA A 19 0.60 12.45 20.07
C ALA A 19 0.54 10.91 20.07
N THR A 20 0.77 10.28 18.91
CA THR A 20 0.81 8.81 18.79
C THR A 20 1.94 8.20 19.62
N MET A 21 3.11 8.85 19.69
CA MET A 21 4.22 8.42 20.57
C MET A 21 3.85 8.51 22.06
N LEU A 22 2.94 9.42 22.42
CA LEU A 22 2.36 9.54 23.77
C LEU A 22 1.13 8.63 23.97
N VAL A 23 0.95 7.61 23.11
CA VAL A 23 -0.13 6.62 23.19
C VAL A 23 -1.52 7.25 22.96
N GLN A 24 -1.56 8.43 22.34
CA GLN A 24 -2.83 9.03 21.92
C GLN A 24 -3.30 8.37 20.60
N PRO A 25 -4.54 7.87 20.53
CA PRO A 25 -5.06 7.30 19.30
C PRO A 25 -5.28 8.40 18.24
N MET A 26 -5.02 8.06 16.98
CA MET A 26 -5.35 8.94 15.85
C MET A 26 -6.86 9.01 15.64
N SER A 27 -7.39 10.24 15.56
CA SER A 27 -8.78 10.48 15.19
C SER A 27 -8.91 10.55 13.67
N MET A 28 -9.78 9.73 13.08
CA MET A 28 -10.06 9.76 11.65
C MET A 28 -11.53 9.48 11.36
N VAL A 29 -12.06 10.13 10.33
CA VAL A 29 -13.33 9.71 9.73
C VAL A 29 -13.10 8.39 9.02
N LEU A 30 -13.99 7.41 9.22
CA LEU A 30 -13.92 6.12 8.53
C LEU A 30 -13.90 6.37 7.01
N PRO A 31 -12.80 6.04 6.31
CA PRO A 31 -12.65 6.38 4.90
C PRO A 31 -13.41 5.38 4.05
N SER A 32 -13.94 5.85 2.92
CA SER A 32 -14.41 4.95 1.87
C SER A 32 -13.22 4.24 1.22
N VAL A 33 -13.43 2.98 0.83
CA VAL A 33 -12.44 2.17 0.14
C VAL A 33 -12.81 2.06 -1.35
N VAL A 34 -11.85 2.39 -2.22
CA VAL A 34 -11.97 2.23 -3.67
C VAL A 34 -11.17 1.00 -4.07
N GLY A 35 -11.86 -0.05 -4.54
CA GLY A 35 -11.20 -1.23 -5.07
C GLY A 35 -10.62 -0.97 -6.47
N PHE A 36 -9.32 -1.15 -6.64
CA PHE A 36 -8.63 -1.10 -7.93
C PHE A 36 -8.34 -2.51 -8.44
N LYS A 37 -9.13 -2.98 -9.42
CA LYS A 37 -9.00 -4.33 -9.97
C LYS A 37 -7.93 -4.39 -11.05
N LEU A 38 -6.92 -5.23 -10.85
CA LEU A 38 -5.91 -5.57 -11.85
C LEU A 38 -6.28 -6.89 -12.54
N LEU A 39 -6.24 -6.89 -13.86
CA LEU A 39 -6.59 -8.04 -14.71
C LEU A 39 -5.53 -8.22 -15.80
N GLY A 40 -5.32 -9.47 -16.21
CA GLY A 40 -4.35 -9.83 -17.23
C GLY A 40 -2.90 -9.53 -16.86
N LYS A 41 -2.06 -9.39 -17.89
CA LYS A 41 -0.61 -9.17 -17.78
C LYS A 41 -0.16 -7.97 -18.60
N LEU A 42 0.97 -7.39 -18.23
CA LEU A 42 1.60 -6.33 -19.02
C LEU A 42 1.99 -6.86 -20.41
N ARG A 43 1.87 -6.01 -21.43
CA ARG A 43 2.28 -6.33 -22.81
C ARG A 43 3.80 -6.25 -22.91
N ASP A 44 4.37 -6.99 -23.86
CA ASP A 44 5.81 -6.92 -24.14
C ASP A 44 6.23 -5.48 -24.43
N GLY A 45 7.33 -5.05 -23.81
CA GLY A 45 7.86 -3.69 -23.91
C GLY A 45 7.20 -2.67 -22.97
N VAL A 46 6.14 -3.02 -22.23
CA VAL A 46 5.58 -2.17 -21.17
C VAL A 46 6.40 -2.34 -19.89
N THR A 47 6.81 -1.23 -19.31
CA THR A 47 7.62 -1.22 -18.09
C THR A 47 6.77 -1.05 -16.83
N ALA A 48 7.38 -1.34 -15.67
CA ALA A 48 6.77 -1.06 -14.37
C ALA A 48 6.39 0.41 -14.20
N ILE A 49 7.21 1.33 -14.73
CA ILE A 49 6.95 2.77 -14.66
C ILE A 49 5.72 3.14 -15.48
N ASP A 50 5.54 2.55 -16.66
CA ASP A 50 4.34 2.79 -17.47
C ASP A 50 3.06 2.38 -16.71
N LEU A 51 3.11 1.24 -16.01
CA LEU A 51 2.01 0.79 -15.16
C LEU A 51 1.75 1.79 -14.02
N VAL A 52 2.79 2.18 -13.26
CA VAL A 52 2.68 3.11 -12.13
C VAL A 52 2.05 4.45 -12.55
N LEU A 53 2.53 5.01 -13.66
CA LEU A 53 2.03 6.28 -14.19
C LEU A 53 0.59 6.14 -14.69
N THR A 54 0.25 5.01 -15.31
CA THR A 54 -1.12 4.72 -15.76
C THR A 54 -2.09 4.61 -14.59
N VAL A 55 -1.74 3.85 -13.54
CA VAL A 55 -2.53 3.72 -12.31
C VAL A 55 -2.73 5.09 -11.66
N THR A 56 -1.65 5.87 -11.54
CA THR A 56 -1.67 7.23 -10.99
C THR A 56 -2.65 8.12 -11.76
N GLN A 57 -2.58 8.11 -13.10
CA GLN A 57 -3.46 8.90 -13.95
C GLN A 57 -4.94 8.49 -13.80
N ILE A 58 -5.23 7.18 -13.76
CA ILE A 58 -6.58 6.65 -13.60
C ILE A 58 -7.17 7.06 -12.25
N LEU A 59 -6.43 6.85 -11.15
CA LEU A 59 -6.87 7.18 -9.79
C LEU A 59 -7.07 8.68 -9.61
N ARG A 60 -6.17 9.50 -10.16
CA ARG A 60 -6.29 10.96 -10.14
C ARG A 60 -7.55 11.43 -10.86
N LYS A 61 -7.88 10.83 -12.02
CA LYS A 61 -9.11 11.13 -12.76
C LYS A 61 -10.37 10.64 -12.05
N HIS A 62 -10.30 9.51 -11.35
CA HIS A 62 -11.43 8.94 -10.60
C HIS A 62 -11.79 9.77 -9.35
N GLY A 63 -10.82 10.46 -8.74
CA GLY A 63 -11.05 11.29 -7.56
C GLY A 63 -11.07 10.48 -6.27
N VAL A 64 -9.88 10.09 -5.81
CA VAL A 64 -9.67 9.30 -4.59
C VAL A 64 -9.18 10.13 -3.40
N VAL A 65 -9.40 11.44 -3.44
CA VAL A 65 -9.00 12.36 -2.36
C VAL A 65 -9.60 11.92 -1.02
N ARG A 66 -8.74 11.69 -0.01
CA ARG A 66 -9.11 11.24 1.35
C ARG A 66 -9.81 9.86 1.42
N LYS A 67 -9.61 9.02 0.39
CA LYS A 67 -10.09 7.64 0.36
C LYS A 67 -8.93 6.67 0.52
N PHE A 68 -9.25 5.43 0.87
CA PHE A 68 -8.32 4.32 0.74
C PHE A 68 -8.47 3.72 -0.66
N VAL A 69 -7.36 3.30 -1.26
CA VAL A 69 -7.38 2.47 -2.46
C VAL A 69 -6.89 1.09 -2.07
N GLU A 70 -7.62 0.04 -2.46
CA GLU A 70 -7.22 -1.35 -2.22
C GLU A 70 -7.05 -2.06 -3.55
N PHE A 71 -5.88 -2.65 -3.78
CA PHE A 71 -5.56 -3.35 -5.01
C PHE A 71 -5.93 -4.84 -4.90
N TYR A 72 -6.59 -5.35 -5.93
CA TYR A 72 -7.05 -6.75 -5.97
C TYR A 72 -7.14 -7.28 -7.41
N GLY A 73 -7.40 -8.57 -7.56
CA GLY A 73 -7.61 -9.23 -8.86
C GLY A 73 -6.42 -10.07 -9.31
N GLU A 74 -6.62 -10.83 -10.39
CA GLU A 74 -5.64 -11.81 -10.91
C GLU A 74 -4.33 -11.15 -11.34
N GLY A 75 -4.36 -9.90 -11.84
CA GLY A 75 -3.16 -9.20 -12.28
C GLY A 75 -2.19 -8.84 -11.15
N MET A 76 -2.56 -9.07 -9.89
CA MET A 76 -1.69 -8.90 -8.72
C MET A 76 -0.51 -9.90 -8.72
N SER A 77 -0.68 -11.08 -9.34
CA SER A 77 0.39 -12.08 -9.44
C SER A 77 1.52 -11.65 -10.36
N GLU A 78 1.26 -10.71 -11.27
CA GLU A 78 2.24 -10.21 -12.24
C GLU A 78 3.12 -9.10 -11.66
N LEU A 79 2.79 -8.59 -10.47
CA LEU A 79 3.51 -7.48 -9.85
C LEU A 79 4.54 -7.98 -8.85
N THR A 80 5.77 -7.49 -8.99
CA THR A 80 6.78 -7.65 -7.94
C THR A 80 6.42 -6.78 -6.73
N LEU A 81 6.97 -7.09 -5.55
CA LEU A 81 6.79 -6.22 -4.38
C LEU A 81 7.34 -4.81 -4.60
N ALA A 82 8.39 -4.66 -5.42
CA ALA A 82 8.93 -3.35 -5.76
C ALA A 82 7.90 -2.53 -6.58
N ASP A 83 7.19 -3.16 -7.50
CA ASP A 83 6.14 -2.50 -8.28
C ASP A 83 4.98 -2.06 -7.38
N ARG A 84 4.53 -2.95 -6.49
CA ARG A 84 3.49 -2.64 -5.48
C ARG A 84 3.90 -1.48 -4.58
N ALA A 85 5.13 -1.51 -4.05
CA ALA A 85 5.67 -0.45 -3.20
C ALA A 85 5.77 0.88 -3.95
N THR A 86 6.12 0.85 -5.24
CA THR A 86 6.20 2.03 -6.11
C THR A 86 4.81 2.64 -6.35
N ILE A 87 3.81 1.82 -6.71
CA ILE A 87 2.41 2.27 -6.86
C ILE A 87 1.89 2.86 -5.56
N ALA A 88 2.12 2.16 -4.44
CA ALA A 88 1.69 2.61 -3.12
C ALA A 88 2.39 3.92 -2.69
N ASN A 89 3.66 4.11 -3.06
CA ASN A 89 4.40 5.35 -2.76
C ASN A 89 3.82 6.57 -3.49
N MET A 90 3.18 6.35 -4.63
CA MET A 90 2.55 7.42 -5.43
C MET A 90 1.18 7.86 -4.87
N SER A 91 0.78 7.42 -3.67
CA SER A 91 -0.52 7.78 -3.05
C SER A 91 -0.77 9.29 -2.99
N PRO A 92 0.21 10.13 -2.59
CA PRO A 92 0.04 11.58 -2.60
C PRO A 92 -0.28 12.16 -3.99
N GLU A 93 0.26 11.58 -5.07
CA GLU A 93 0.14 12.07 -6.44
C GLU A 93 -1.27 11.91 -7.02
N TYR A 94 -2.04 10.92 -6.56
CA TYR A 94 -3.47 10.77 -6.89
C TYR A 94 -4.41 11.13 -5.73
N GLY A 95 -3.86 11.58 -4.60
CA GLY A 95 -4.61 12.15 -3.47
C GLY A 95 -5.22 11.14 -2.50
N ALA A 96 -4.94 9.84 -2.65
CA ALA A 96 -5.39 8.84 -1.70
C ALA A 96 -4.69 9.01 -0.35
N THR A 97 -5.37 8.64 0.74
CA THR A 97 -4.72 8.58 2.06
C THR A 97 -3.71 7.43 2.11
N MET A 98 -4.06 6.28 1.53
CA MET A 98 -3.17 5.13 1.36
C MET A 98 -3.57 4.33 0.12
N SER A 99 -2.65 3.48 -0.33
CA SER A 99 -2.87 2.50 -1.40
C SER A 99 -2.39 1.13 -0.98
N PHE A 100 -3.34 0.31 -0.55
CA PHE A 100 -3.10 -0.94 0.15
C PHE A 100 -3.01 -2.12 -0.82
N PHE A 101 -1.95 -2.91 -0.67
CA PHE A 101 -1.79 -4.21 -1.31
C PHE A 101 -1.88 -5.29 -0.21
N PRO A 102 -2.92 -6.14 -0.21
CA PRO A 102 -3.05 -7.18 0.80
C PRO A 102 -1.83 -8.11 0.86
N VAL A 103 -1.55 -8.63 2.06
CA VAL A 103 -0.47 -9.61 2.27
C VAL A 103 -0.77 -10.87 1.46
N ASP A 104 0.21 -11.31 0.67
CA ASP A 104 0.16 -12.57 -0.07
C ASP A 104 1.48 -13.35 0.06
N HIS A 105 1.57 -14.44 -0.69
CA HIS A 105 2.75 -15.31 -0.68
C HIS A 105 4.05 -14.58 -1.06
N LEU A 106 4.03 -13.58 -1.95
CA LEU A 106 5.22 -12.80 -2.30
C LEU A 106 5.67 -11.96 -1.10
N THR A 107 4.72 -11.33 -0.40
CA THR A 107 5.01 -10.59 0.84
C THR A 107 5.66 -11.50 1.87
N LEU A 108 5.11 -12.70 2.11
CA LEU A 108 5.66 -13.65 3.07
C LEU A 108 7.06 -14.15 2.68
N GLN A 109 7.28 -14.44 1.40
CA GLN A 109 8.60 -14.83 0.88
C GLN A 109 9.64 -13.72 1.09
N TYR A 110 9.26 -12.47 0.86
CA TYR A 110 10.13 -11.33 1.08
C TYR A 110 10.49 -11.16 2.56
N LEU A 111 9.52 -11.31 3.48
CA LEU A 111 9.80 -11.25 4.91
C LEU A 111 10.82 -12.33 5.33
N LYS A 112 10.69 -13.55 4.81
CA LYS A 112 11.67 -14.63 5.03
C LYS A 112 13.04 -14.29 4.44
N LEU A 113 13.07 -13.73 3.23
CA LEU A 113 14.31 -13.30 2.57
C LEU A 113 15.09 -12.27 3.38
N ILE A 114 14.40 -11.35 4.05
CA ILE A 114 15.03 -10.33 4.92
C ILE A 114 15.27 -10.81 6.36
N GLY A 115 15.13 -12.12 6.61
CA GLY A 115 15.48 -12.75 7.90
C GLY A 115 14.41 -12.67 8.97
N ARG A 116 13.13 -12.44 8.63
CA ARG A 116 12.03 -12.60 9.60
C ARG A 116 11.75 -14.08 9.83
N SER A 117 11.79 -14.50 11.09
CA SER A 117 11.44 -15.84 11.53
C SER A 117 9.93 -16.07 11.48
N ASP A 118 9.53 -17.34 11.46
CA ASP A 118 8.12 -17.74 11.61
C ASP A 118 7.63 -17.60 13.07
N GLU A 119 8.54 -17.31 14.00
CA GLU A 119 8.21 -17.04 15.41
C GLU A 119 7.68 -15.61 15.56
N THR A 120 6.52 -15.49 16.17
CA THR A 120 5.98 -14.19 16.60
C THR A 120 6.50 -13.94 18.01
N ASP A 121 7.46 -13.02 18.16
CA ASP A 121 7.73 -12.44 19.47
C ASP A 121 6.41 -11.82 19.95
N GLY A 122 5.86 -12.38 21.04
CA GLY A 122 4.62 -11.87 21.63
C GLY A 122 4.75 -10.38 21.96
N PRO A 123 3.63 -9.65 22.09
CA PRO A 123 3.70 -8.24 22.47
C PRO A 123 4.53 -8.10 23.75
N PRO A 124 5.35 -7.04 23.88
CA PRO A 124 6.06 -6.77 25.12
C PRO A 124 5.03 -6.74 26.25
N GLN A 125 5.24 -7.60 27.26
CA GLN A 125 4.42 -7.59 28.47
C GLN A 125 4.72 -6.30 29.23
N TYR A 126 3.85 -5.30 29.03
CA TYR A 126 3.79 -4.11 29.87
C TYR A 126 2.61 -4.23 30.84
#